data_AF-A0A7S3E555-F1
#
_entry.id   AF-A0A7S3E555-F1
#
_cell.length_a   1.000
_cell.length_b   1.000
_cell.length_c   1.000
_cell.angle_alpha   90.00
_cell.angle_beta   90.00
_cell.angle_gamma   90.00
#
_symmetry.space_group_name_H-M   'P 1'
#
loop_
_entity.id
_entity.type
_entity.pdbx_description
1 polymer ?
#
loop_
_entity_poly.entity_id
_entity_poly.type
_entity_poly.pdbx_seq_one_letter_code
_entity_poly.pdbx_strand_id
1 'polypeptide(L)'
;GAGEGVASRITRTVVVGNTLSSAATRAAGAEAGEGDQAKSGQGKPVSDLKAADLFLTQLASSMPVDLMPGPSDPTNISMPQQPFHRCLLPSMTRYKNVGRVTNPHQFKVDGVSFLGTSGQNIDDIMKYVDHEDRLAAIVSTIEWCHSTPTAPDTVPCFPFADKDPFVTEKECPHVVFVGNQPKLETGMVSGPQGQKIRVVALPSFAETQTCVLVNTHDLSLHPIHFKSL
;
A
#
# COMPACT_ATOMS: atom_id res chain seq x y z
N GLY A 1 30.37 -3.83 -4.62
CA GLY A 1 30.21 -2.40 -5.02
C GLY A 1 29.29 -1.68 -4.05
N ALA A 2 29.37 -0.36 -3.89
CA ALA A 2 28.67 0.39 -2.83
C ALA A 2 27.16 0.08 -2.63
N GLY A 3 26.45 -0.38 -3.67
CA GLY A 3 25.05 -0.84 -3.59
C GLY A 3 24.83 -2.19 -2.87
N GLU A 4 25.77 -3.13 -2.89
CA GLU A 4 25.65 -4.42 -2.19
C GLU A 4 25.61 -4.26 -0.66
N GLY A 5 26.29 -3.23 -0.15
CA GLY A 5 26.27 -2.90 1.28
C GLY A 5 24.95 -2.32 1.77
N VAL A 6 24.17 -1.68 0.89
CA VAL A 6 22.83 -1.15 1.23
C VAL A 6 21.80 -2.26 1.11
N ALA A 7 21.84 -3.06 0.04
CA ALA A 7 20.88 -4.14 -0.19
C ALA A 7 20.86 -5.17 0.96
N SER A 8 22.04 -5.52 1.49
CA SER A 8 22.17 -6.44 2.63
C SER A 8 21.63 -5.90 3.96
N ARG A 9 21.32 -4.61 4.04
CA ARG A 9 20.74 -3.96 5.22
C ARG A 9 19.23 -3.76 5.12
N ILE A 10 18.60 -4.14 4.01
CA ILE A 10 17.14 -4.08 3.86
C ILE A 10 16.51 -5.16 4.75
N THR A 11 15.78 -4.74 5.77
CA THR A 11 15.18 -5.64 6.76
C THR A 11 13.75 -6.06 6.43
N ARG A 12 13.04 -5.25 5.64
CA ARG A 12 11.64 -5.49 5.25
C ARG A 12 11.29 -4.72 3.98
N THR A 13 10.50 -5.34 3.11
CA THR A 13 9.89 -4.71 1.94
C THR A 13 8.38 -4.67 2.09
N VAL A 14 7.76 -3.56 1.71
CA VAL A 14 6.30 -3.40 1.72
C VAL A 14 5.84 -3.07 0.30
N VAL A 15 4.91 -3.87 -0.22
CA VAL A 15 4.24 -3.62 -1.51
C VAL A 15 2.87 -2.99 -1.19
N VAL A 16 2.67 -1.74 -1.63
CA VAL A 16 1.60 -0.86 -1.15
C VAL A 16 0.43 -0.79 -2.15
N GLY A 17 -0.36 -1.87 -2.21
CA GLY A 17 -1.58 -1.93 -3.02
C GLY A 17 -1.36 -1.82 -4.52
N ASN A 18 -2.45 -1.96 -5.27
CA ASN A 18 -2.49 -1.91 -6.73
C ASN A 18 -1.45 -2.82 -7.39
N THR A 19 -1.33 -4.04 -6.86
CA THR A 19 -0.43 -5.06 -7.40
C THR A 19 -0.88 -5.49 -8.79
N LEU A 20 -2.20 -5.59 -9.00
CA LEU A 20 -2.80 -5.86 -10.29
C LEU A 20 -3.47 -4.59 -10.84
N SER A 21 -3.48 -4.46 -12.17
CA SER A 21 -4.23 -3.38 -12.82
C SER A 21 -5.75 -3.60 -12.69
N SER A 22 -6.54 -2.52 -12.67
CA SER A 22 -8.01 -2.58 -12.57
C SER A 22 -8.68 -3.32 -13.74
N ALA A 23 -8.01 -3.44 -14.88
CA ALA A 23 -8.44 -4.24 -16.02
C ALA A 23 -8.34 -5.75 -15.75
N ALA A 24 -7.32 -6.19 -15.00
CA ALA A 24 -7.15 -7.59 -14.64
C ALA A 24 -8.23 -8.04 -13.64
N THR A 25 -8.54 -7.22 -12.64
CA THR A 25 -9.46 -7.59 -11.55
C THR A 25 -10.93 -7.64 -11.98
N ARG A 26 -11.39 -6.74 -12.86
CA ARG A 26 -12.76 -6.79 -13.40
C ARG A 26 -13.05 -8.07 -14.18
N ALA A 27 -12.04 -8.64 -14.84
CA ALA A 27 -12.18 -9.88 -15.57
C ALA A 27 -12.04 -11.14 -14.68
N ALA A 28 -11.54 -11.00 -13.44
CA ALA A 28 -11.50 -12.08 -12.45
C ALA A 28 -12.81 -12.21 -11.61
N GLY A 29 -13.55 -11.10 -11.45
CA GLY A 29 -14.81 -11.05 -10.68
C GLY A 29 -16.10 -11.22 -11.47
N ALA A 30 -16.03 -11.40 -12.79
CA ALA A 30 -17.20 -11.71 -13.60
C ALA A 30 -17.61 -13.17 -13.39
N GLU A 31 -18.67 -13.40 -12.59
CA GLU A 31 -19.39 -14.66 -12.61
C GLU A 31 -19.92 -14.93 -14.03
N ALA A 32 -19.89 -16.19 -14.44
CA ALA A 32 -20.33 -16.67 -15.75
C ALA A 32 -21.83 -16.42 -15.95
N GLY A 33 -22.18 -15.24 -16.46
CA GLY A 33 -23.47 -14.99 -17.09
C GLY A 33 -23.47 -15.56 -18.50
N GLU A 34 -24.45 -16.41 -18.80
CA GLU A 34 -24.67 -17.01 -20.13
C GLU A 34 -24.88 -15.91 -21.19
N GLY A 35 -23.86 -15.72 -22.03
CA GLY A 35 -23.87 -14.77 -23.14
C GLY A 35 -22.64 -14.97 -24.01
N ASP A 36 -22.86 -15.40 -25.23
CA ASP A 36 -21.90 -15.89 -26.21
C ASP A 36 -20.86 -14.83 -26.67
N GLN A 37 -19.76 -14.63 -25.91
CA GLN A 37 -18.51 -13.99 -26.35
C GLN A 37 -17.27 -14.57 -25.63
N ALA A 38 -17.16 -15.90 -25.57
CA ALA A 38 -15.98 -16.56 -25.00
C ALA A 38 -14.95 -16.86 -26.10
N LYS A 39 -13.91 -16.03 -26.26
CA LYS A 39 -12.59 -16.47 -26.81
C LYS A 39 -11.37 -15.52 -26.74
N SER A 40 -11.43 -14.33 -26.13
CA SER A 40 -10.23 -13.46 -26.05
C SER A 40 -9.87 -12.88 -24.67
N GLY A 41 -10.73 -12.99 -23.65
CA GLY A 41 -10.54 -12.30 -22.37
C GLY A 41 -10.13 -13.15 -21.15
N GLN A 42 -10.37 -14.47 -21.18
CA GLN A 42 -10.22 -15.33 -19.98
C GLN A 42 -8.77 -15.65 -19.59
N GLY A 43 -7.77 -15.33 -20.42
CA GLY A 43 -6.36 -15.64 -20.16
C GLY A 43 -5.57 -14.58 -19.40
N LYS A 44 -5.96 -13.31 -19.50
CA LYS A 44 -5.15 -12.16 -19.04
C LYS A 44 -5.13 -11.96 -17.51
N PRO A 45 -6.26 -12.07 -16.78
CA PRO A 45 -6.26 -11.89 -15.32
C PRO A 45 -5.45 -12.97 -14.59
N VAL A 46 -5.59 -14.21 -15.04
CA VAL A 46 -4.89 -15.36 -14.46
C VAL A 46 -3.39 -15.28 -14.75
N SER A 47 -3.00 -14.80 -15.94
CA SER A 47 -1.58 -14.58 -16.25
C SER A 47 -0.96 -13.47 -15.42
N ASP A 48 -1.67 -12.36 -15.21
CA ASP A 48 -1.17 -11.23 -14.43
C ASP A 48 -0.98 -11.59 -12.95
N LEU A 49 -1.93 -12.32 -12.37
CA LEU A 49 -1.82 -12.82 -11.00
C LEU A 49 -0.66 -13.82 -10.86
N LYS A 50 -0.47 -14.70 -11.84
CA LYS A 50 0.67 -15.64 -11.84
C LYS A 50 2.00 -14.89 -11.94
N ALA A 51 2.08 -13.84 -12.76
CA ALA A 51 3.27 -13.00 -12.87
C ALA A 51 3.57 -12.28 -11.54
N ALA A 52 2.54 -11.74 -10.90
CA ALA A 52 2.65 -11.12 -9.58
C ALA A 52 3.13 -12.13 -8.52
N ASP A 53 2.54 -13.32 -8.46
CA ASP A 53 2.96 -14.40 -7.54
C ASP A 53 4.44 -14.76 -7.74
N LEU A 54 4.90 -14.90 -8.99
CA LEU A 54 6.31 -15.21 -9.30
C LEU A 54 7.26 -14.07 -8.89
N PHE A 55 6.93 -12.82 -9.21
CA PHE A 55 7.74 -11.66 -8.83
C PHE A 55 7.85 -11.53 -7.31
N LEU A 56 6.72 -11.61 -6.61
CA LEU A 56 6.67 -11.55 -5.15
C LEU A 56 7.40 -12.72 -4.50
N THR A 57 7.40 -13.90 -5.13
CA THR A 57 8.19 -15.06 -4.70
C THR A 57 9.68 -14.80 -4.77
N GLN A 58 10.17 -14.10 -5.81
CA GLN A 58 11.58 -13.72 -5.94
C GLN A 58 11.99 -12.71 -4.86
N LEU A 59 11.12 -11.77 -4.50
CA LEU A 59 11.37 -10.88 -3.37
C LEU A 59 11.39 -11.66 -2.04
N ALA A 60 10.39 -12.50 -1.82
CA ALA A 60 10.24 -13.29 -0.61
C ALA A 60 11.41 -14.27 -0.37
N SER A 61 12.08 -14.73 -1.42
CA SER A 61 13.25 -15.60 -1.28
C SER A 61 14.51 -14.88 -0.76
N SER A 62 14.54 -13.55 -0.82
CA SER A 62 15.69 -12.73 -0.43
C SER A 62 15.44 -11.87 0.81
N MET A 63 14.21 -11.46 1.09
CA MET A 63 13.87 -10.58 2.21
C MET A 63 12.42 -10.74 2.67
N PRO A 64 12.06 -10.32 3.90
CA PRO A 64 10.68 -10.27 4.34
C PRO A 64 9.82 -9.31 3.50
N VAL A 65 8.61 -9.74 3.14
CA VAL A 65 7.69 -8.97 2.29
C VAL A 65 6.31 -8.87 2.93
N ASP A 66 5.83 -7.65 3.12
CA ASP A 66 4.42 -7.37 3.43
C ASP A 66 3.71 -6.91 2.15
N LEU A 67 2.60 -7.57 1.81
CA LEU A 67 1.76 -7.25 0.65
C LEU A 67 0.43 -6.66 1.13
N MET A 68 0.24 -5.38 0.87
CA MET A 68 -1.01 -4.66 1.11
C MET A 68 -1.91 -4.71 -0.13
N PRO A 69 -3.23 -4.87 0.01
CA PRO A 69 -4.18 -4.72 -1.08
C PRO A 69 -4.47 -3.25 -1.40
N GLY A 70 -4.78 -2.94 -2.66
CA GLY A 70 -5.33 -1.66 -3.10
C GLY A 70 -6.68 -1.81 -3.83
N PRO A 71 -7.27 -0.71 -4.33
CA PRO A 71 -8.60 -0.74 -4.97
C PRO A 71 -8.66 -1.59 -6.24
N SER A 72 -7.53 -1.77 -6.93
CA SER A 72 -7.48 -2.59 -8.14
C SER A 72 -7.16 -4.05 -7.89
N ASP A 73 -7.00 -4.49 -6.64
CA ASP A 73 -6.63 -5.86 -6.30
C ASP A 73 -7.86 -6.74 -6.00
N PRO A 74 -7.78 -8.07 -6.20
CA PRO A 74 -8.87 -9.03 -5.98
C PRO A 74 -9.12 -9.30 -4.48
N THR A 75 -9.54 -8.26 -3.76
CA THR A 75 -9.96 -8.28 -2.36
C THR A 75 -11.29 -7.54 -2.20
N ASN A 76 -11.79 -7.35 -0.97
CA ASN A 76 -12.95 -6.50 -0.76
C ASN A 76 -12.64 -5.03 -1.11
N ILE A 77 -13.66 -4.35 -1.65
CA ILE A 77 -13.59 -2.92 -1.98
C ILE A 77 -13.71 -2.07 -0.71
N SER A 78 -14.58 -2.47 0.22
CA SER A 78 -14.84 -1.72 1.44
C SER A 78 -13.61 -1.70 2.35
N MET A 79 -13.37 -0.58 3.02
CA MET A 79 -12.32 -0.43 4.02
C MET A 79 -12.76 -1.03 5.39
N PRO A 80 -11.83 -1.56 6.19
CA PRO A 80 -10.46 -1.95 5.83
C PRO A 80 -10.44 -3.13 4.82
N GLN A 81 -9.56 -3.04 3.82
CA GLN A 81 -9.38 -4.14 2.88
C GLN A 81 -8.66 -5.31 3.55
N GLN A 82 -9.19 -6.51 3.36
CA GLN A 82 -8.65 -7.75 3.91
C GLN A 82 -7.46 -8.24 3.07
N PRO A 83 -6.54 -9.00 3.68
CA PRO A 83 -5.40 -9.54 2.96
C PRO A 83 -5.80 -10.40 1.76
N PHE A 84 -4.95 -10.41 0.72
CA PHE A 84 -5.07 -11.34 -0.41
C PHE A 84 -5.31 -12.77 0.07
N HIS A 85 -6.22 -13.51 -0.56
CA HIS A 85 -6.42 -14.91 -0.22
C HIS A 85 -5.22 -15.79 -0.65
N ARG A 86 -4.91 -16.86 0.10
CA ARG A 86 -3.72 -17.71 -0.16
C ARG A 86 -3.74 -18.36 -1.53
N CYS A 87 -4.93 -18.73 -2.03
CA CYS A 87 -5.07 -19.40 -3.31
C CYS A 87 -4.63 -18.52 -4.50
N LEU A 88 -4.60 -17.20 -4.32
CA LEU A 88 -4.20 -16.25 -5.36
C LEU A 88 -2.67 -16.18 -5.50
N LEU A 89 -1.93 -16.55 -4.45
CA LEU A 89 -0.47 -16.41 -4.36
C LEU A 89 0.18 -17.72 -3.87
N PRO A 90 -0.02 -18.85 -4.57
CA PRO A 90 0.38 -20.18 -4.10
C PRO A 90 1.91 -20.38 -4.01
N SER A 91 2.71 -19.60 -4.73
CA SER A 91 4.18 -19.69 -4.70
C SER A 91 4.76 -18.84 -3.59
N MET A 92 4.32 -17.58 -3.50
CA MET A 92 4.78 -16.62 -2.50
C MET A 92 4.44 -17.11 -1.09
N THR A 93 3.24 -17.68 -0.89
CA THR A 93 2.77 -18.14 0.43
C THR A 93 3.51 -19.38 0.98
N ARG A 94 4.43 -19.98 0.22
CA ARG A 94 5.34 -21.02 0.73
C ARG A 94 6.42 -20.45 1.65
N TYR A 95 6.74 -19.17 1.50
CA TYR A 95 7.73 -18.47 2.31
C TYR A 95 7.11 -18.00 3.63
N LYS A 96 7.80 -18.26 4.75
CA LYS A 96 7.32 -17.91 6.09
C LYS A 96 7.45 -16.42 6.41
N ASN A 97 8.34 -15.72 5.70
CA ASN A 97 8.64 -14.30 5.85
C ASN A 97 7.74 -13.40 4.98
N VAL A 98 6.56 -13.90 4.59
CA VAL A 98 5.57 -13.17 3.80
C VAL A 98 4.36 -12.82 4.65
N GLY A 99 4.10 -11.53 4.80
CA GLY A 99 2.87 -10.99 5.39
C GLY A 99 1.87 -10.63 4.29
N ARG A 100 0.77 -11.35 4.17
CA ARG A 100 -0.43 -10.81 3.50
C ARG A 100 -1.15 -9.98 4.56
N VAL A 101 -1.20 -8.67 4.38
CA VAL A 101 -1.63 -7.71 5.41
C VAL A 101 -2.86 -6.94 4.94
N THR A 102 -3.47 -6.19 5.85
CA THR A 102 -4.65 -5.36 5.57
C THR A 102 -4.27 -4.03 4.92
N ASN A 103 -5.26 -3.29 4.43
CA ASN A 103 -5.15 -1.85 4.17
C ASN A 103 -6.25 -1.14 4.96
N PRO A 104 -5.93 -0.26 5.93
CA PRO A 104 -4.59 0.21 6.31
C PRO A 104 -3.70 -0.89 6.94
N HIS A 105 -2.38 -0.65 6.96
CA HIS A 105 -1.38 -1.53 7.58
C HIS A 105 -0.57 -0.78 8.63
N GLN A 106 -0.33 -1.41 9.78
CA GLN A 106 0.50 -0.88 10.85
C GLN A 106 1.52 -1.93 11.29
N PHE A 107 2.78 -1.54 11.43
CA PHE A 107 3.86 -2.44 11.83
C PHE A 107 5.01 -1.70 12.51
N LYS A 108 5.93 -2.44 13.13
CA LYS A 108 7.16 -1.90 13.74
C LYS A 108 8.38 -2.61 13.17
N VAL A 109 9.44 -1.85 12.85
CA VAL A 109 10.76 -2.36 12.43
C VAL A 109 11.81 -1.63 13.26
N ASP A 110 12.64 -2.37 13.98
CA ASP A 110 13.73 -1.82 14.81
C ASP A 110 13.29 -0.69 15.75
N GLY A 111 12.09 -0.81 16.34
CA GLY A 111 11.51 0.20 17.21
C GLY A 111 10.79 1.36 16.51
N VAL A 112 10.94 1.50 15.19
CA VAL A 112 10.25 2.50 14.37
C VAL A 112 8.87 1.99 13.99
N SER A 113 7.83 2.77 14.31
CA SER A 113 6.44 2.46 13.95
C SER A 113 6.05 3.08 12.61
N PHE A 114 5.39 2.27 11.79
CA PHE A 114 4.90 2.62 10.47
C PHE A 114 3.38 2.47 10.45
N LEU A 115 2.71 3.43 9.80
CA LEU A 115 1.31 3.36 9.42
C LEU A 115 1.22 3.69 7.93
N GLY A 116 0.47 2.91 7.16
CA GLY A 116 0.24 3.29 5.78
C GLY A 116 -1.02 2.75 5.16
N THR A 117 -1.38 3.40 4.05
CA THR A 117 -2.57 3.10 3.25
C THR A 117 -2.20 2.96 1.78
N SER A 118 -3.08 2.33 1.01
CA SER A 118 -2.88 2.14 -0.45
C SER A 118 -3.26 3.35 -1.31
N GLY A 119 -3.60 4.50 -0.72
CA GLY A 119 -3.85 5.75 -1.46
C GLY A 119 -5.30 6.24 -1.46
N GLN A 120 -6.27 5.32 -1.49
CA GLN A 120 -7.67 5.70 -1.73
C GLN A 120 -8.27 6.67 -0.71
N ASN A 121 -7.78 6.68 0.53
CA ASN A 121 -8.22 7.60 1.56
C ASN A 121 -7.84 9.04 1.24
N ILE A 122 -6.61 9.27 0.76
CA ILE A 122 -6.15 10.61 0.37
C ILE A 122 -6.79 11.01 -0.95
N ASP A 123 -6.83 10.12 -1.94
CA ASP A 123 -7.49 10.38 -3.22
C ASP A 123 -8.96 10.79 -3.04
N ASP A 124 -9.63 10.23 -2.03
CA ASP A 124 -11.00 10.61 -1.71
C ASP A 124 -11.10 11.97 -1.02
N ILE A 125 -10.23 12.28 -0.04
CA ILE A 125 -10.14 13.62 0.57
C ILE A 125 -9.90 14.69 -0.51
N MET A 126 -9.03 14.41 -1.49
CA MET A 126 -8.70 15.35 -2.56
C MET A 126 -9.91 15.75 -3.44
N LYS A 127 -11.01 15.00 -3.42
CA LYS A 127 -12.24 15.36 -4.15
C LYS A 127 -13.01 16.50 -3.48
N TYR A 128 -12.70 16.81 -2.23
CA TYR A 128 -13.46 17.73 -1.36
C TYR A 128 -12.64 18.91 -0.85
N VAL A 129 -11.42 19.11 -1.38
CA VAL A 129 -10.54 20.23 -1.03
C VAL A 129 -10.15 21.00 -2.29
N ASP A 130 -10.00 22.32 -2.16
CA ASP A 130 -9.74 23.21 -3.30
C ASP A 130 -8.24 23.38 -3.62
N HIS A 131 -7.38 22.47 -3.15
CA HIS A 131 -5.93 22.51 -3.37
C HIS A 131 -5.37 21.13 -3.70
N GLU A 132 -4.21 21.07 -4.35
CA GLU A 132 -3.54 19.81 -4.74
C GLU A 132 -2.46 19.34 -3.76
N ASP A 133 -2.35 19.99 -2.59
CA ASP A 133 -1.38 19.62 -1.55
C ASP A 133 -1.79 18.32 -0.84
N ARG A 134 -1.39 17.19 -1.45
CA ARG A 134 -1.60 15.84 -0.91
C ARG A 134 -0.77 15.59 0.35
N LEU A 135 0.39 16.22 0.49
CA LEU A 135 1.20 16.06 1.70
C LEU A 135 0.46 16.68 2.89
N ALA A 136 -0.11 17.87 2.73
CA ALA A 136 -0.98 18.49 3.72
C ALA A 136 -2.20 17.62 4.04
N ALA A 137 -2.86 17.03 3.04
CA ALA A 137 -3.97 16.10 3.28
C ALA A 137 -3.55 14.89 4.15
N ILE A 138 -2.36 14.32 3.91
CA ILE A 138 -1.82 13.26 4.77
C ILE A 138 -1.57 13.78 6.19
N VAL A 139 -0.99 14.97 6.35
CA VAL A 139 -0.79 15.59 7.66
C VAL A 139 -2.12 15.76 8.41
N SER A 140 -3.17 16.21 7.71
CA SER A 140 -4.51 16.33 8.31
C SER A 140 -5.01 15.00 8.85
N THR A 141 -4.80 13.87 8.15
CA THR A 141 -5.21 12.54 8.68
C THR A 141 -4.49 12.17 9.98
N ILE A 142 -3.27 12.65 10.17
CA ILE A 142 -2.48 12.45 11.40
C ILE A 142 -3.03 13.34 12.52
N GLU A 143 -3.30 14.62 12.22
CA GLU A 143 -3.85 15.59 13.18
C GLU A 143 -5.25 15.17 13.67
N TRP A 144 -6.08 14.67 12.76
CA TRP A 144 -7.40 14.13 13.08
C TRP A 144 -7.34 12.77 13.77
N CYS A 145 -6.14 12.16 13.88
CA CYS A 145 -5.94 10.81 14.40
C CYS A 145 -6.82 9.78 13.69
N HIS A 146 -7.08 9.96 12.39
CA HIS A 146 -8.05 9.17 11.63
C HIS A 146 -7.58 8.98 10.19
N SER A 147 -7.25 7.74 9.81
CA SER A 147 -6.64 7.47 8.50
C SER A 147 -7.60 7.67 7.33
N THR A 148 -8.91 7.46 7.54
CA THR A 148 -9.92 7.45 6.47
C THR A 148 -11.16 8.27 6.90
N PRO A 149 -11.02 9.59 7.13
CA PRO A 149 -12.06 10.42 7.77
C PRO A 149 -13.34 10.57 6.95
N THR A 150 -13.29 10.21 5.66
CA THR A 150 -14.44 10.28 4.74
C THR A 150 -15.23 8.96 4.66
N ALA A 151 -14.82 7.93 5.41
CA ALA A 151 -15.63 6.73 5.62
C ALA A 151 -16.64 6.98 6.76
N PRO A 152 -17.90 6.45 6.67
CA PRO A 152 -18.44 5.64 5.57
C PRO A 152 -19.01 6.43 4.38
N ASP A 153 -19.12 7.76 4.49
CA ASP A 153 -19.96 8.58 3.61
C ASP A 153 -19.57 8.52 2.13
N THR A 154 -18.27 8.55 1.82
CA THR A 154 -17.76 8.58 0.44
C THR A 154 -16.76 7.47 0.16
N VAL A 155 -16.08 6.96 1.19
CA VAL A 155 -15.31 5.71 1.12
C VAL A 155 -16.15 4.57 1.71
N PRO A 156 -16.50 3.54 0.92
CA PRO A 156 -17.22 2.38 1.45
C PRO A 156 -16.42 1.73 2.58
N CYS A 157 -17.05 1.50 3.73
CA CYS A 157 -16.45 0.76 4.83
C CYS A 157 -17.41 -0.25 5.44
N PHE A 158 -16.86 -1.23 6.15
CA PHE A 158 -17.69 -2.15 6.93
C PHE A 158 -18.28 -1.42 8.16
N PRO A 159 -19.54 -1.66 8.55
CA PRO A 159 -20.16 -1.01 9.69
C PRO A 159 -19.68 -1.63 11.00
N PHE A 160 -18.58 -1.12 11.56
CA PHE A 160 -18.09 -1.55 12.87
C PHE A 160 -18.95 -0.94 13.98
N ALA A 161 -19.53 -1.78 14.85
CA ALA A 161 -20.42 -1.33 15.90
C ALA A 161 -19.68 -0.75 17.12
N ASP A 162 -18.56 -1.37 17.50
CA ASP A 162 -17.90 -1.10 18.78
C ASP A 162 -16.73 -0.12 18.68
N LYS A 163 -15.95 -0.23 17.60
CA LYS A 163 -14.70 0.50 17.43
C LYS A 163 -14.45 0.82 15.98
N ASP A 164 -14.12 2.08 15.73
CA ASP A 164 -13.68 2.53 14.41
C ASP A 164 -12.25 2.02 14.12
N PRO A 165 -12.04 1.25 13.04
CA PRO A 165 -10.72 0.72 12.70
C PRO A 165 -9.75 1.77 12.14
N PHE A 166 -10.22 2.97 11.77
CA PHE A 166 -9.41 4.02 11.16
C PHE A 166 -8.86 5.03 12.18
N VAL A 167 -9.35 4.99 13.42
CA VAL A 167 -8.80 5.78 14.52
C VAL A 167 -7.42 5.25 14.87
N THR A 168 -6.43 6.14 14.82
CA THR A 168 -5.03 5.81 15.16
C THR A 168 -4.89 5.81 16.67
N GLU A 169 -4.97 4.63 17.29
CA GLU A 169 -4.90 4.51 18.74
C GLU A 169 -3.46 4.37 19.27
N LYS A 170 -3.23 4.96 20.46
CA LYS A 170 -2.12 4.72 21.40
C LYS A 170 -0.78 5.40 21.11
N GLU A 171 -0.27 5.37 19.89
CA GLU A 171 1.07 5.91 19.59
C GLU A 171 1.11 6.65 18.25
N CYS A 172 1.71 7.84 18.24
CA CYS A 172 1.96 8.56 17.01
C CYS A 172 2.98 7.79 16.16
N PRO A 173 2.67 7.44 14.90
CA PRO A 173 3.59 6.71 14.03
C PRO A 173 4.83 7.55 13.75
N HIS A 174 6.00 6.90 13.68
CA HIS A 174 7.24 7.57 13.28
C HIS A 174 7.28 7.81 11.76
N VAL A 175 6.62 6.93 10.99
CA VAL A 175 6.50 7.04 9.53
C VAL A 175 5.06 6.81 9.12
N VAL A 176 4.50 7.75 8.35
CA VAL A 176 3.22 7.62 7.66
C VAL A 176 3.45 7.62 6.17
N PHE A 177 3.01 6.56 5.48
CA PHE A 177 3.13 6.47 4.03
C PHE A 177 1.78 6.23 3.36
N VAL A 178 1.59 6.82 2.19
CA VAL A 178 0.39 6.68 1.38
C VAL A 178 0.80 6.27 -0.02
N GLY A 179 0.31 5.11 -0.47
CA GLY A 179 0.59 4.53 -1.78
C GLY A 179 -0.09 5.28 -2.94
N ASN A 180 0.34 4.96 -4.16
CA ASN A 180 -0.35 5.30 -5.41
C ASN A 180 -0.66 6.78 -5.62
N GLN A 181 0.18 7.67 -5.11
CA GLN A 181 0.05 9.12 -5.30
C GLN A 181 0.64 9.55 -6.65
N PRO A 182 0.31 10.74 -7.20
CA PRO A 182 0.78 11.15 -8.53
C PRO A 182 2.29 11.40 -8.63
N LYS A 183 2.94 11.74 -7.51
CA LYS A 183 4.39 11.99 -7.44
C LYS A 183 4.92 11.63 -6.06
N LEU A 184 6.23 11.42 -5.99
CA LEU A 184 6.93 11.25 -4.72
C LEU A 184 7.04 12.59 -4.00
N GLU A 185 6.43 12.69 -2.83
CA GLU A 185 6.59 13.83 -1.92
C GLU A 185 6.83 13.33 -0.49
N THR A 186 7.64 14.06 0.26
CA THR A 186 7.91 13.71 1.66
C THR A 186 8.25 14.94 2.49
N GLY A 187 7.88 14.89 3.77
CA GLY A 187 8.18 15.93 4.73
C GLY A 187 8.44 15.36 6.12
N MET A 188 9.07 16.15 6.98
CA MET A 188 9.11 15.91 8.41
C MET A 188 8.09 16.81 9.08
N VAL A 189 7.22 16.21 9.89
CA VAL A 189 6.19 16.91 10.67
C VAL A 189 6.52 16.74 12.14
N SER A 190 6.26 17.79 12.92
CA SER A 190 6.45 17.77 14.37
C SER A 190 5.09 17.79 15.06
N GLY A 191 4.87 16.87 16.00
CA GLY A 191 3.69 16.86 16.84
C GLY A 191 3.82 17.86 18.02
N PRO A 192 2.70 18.18 18.70
CA PRO A 192 2.67 19.15 19.80
C PRO A 192 3.56 18.79 20.99
N GLN A 193 3.89 17.50 21.17
CA GLN A 193 4.74 17.00 22.26
C GLN A 193 6.15 16.68 21.77
N GLY A 194 6.57 17.24 20.63
CA GLY A 194 7.89 17.02 20.04
C GLY A 194 8.02 15.68 19.30
N GLN A 195 6.90 14.99 19.01
CA GLN A 195 6.93 13.82 18.14
C GLN A 195 7.49 14.20 16.77
N LYS A 196 8.27 13.32 16.13
CA LYS A 196 8.80 13.54 14.79
C LYS A 196 8.27 12.46 13.86
N ILE A 197 7.63 12.90 12.77
CA ILE A 197 6.89 12.02 11.87
C ILE A 197 7.40 12.26 10.46
N ARG A 198 7.88 11.20 9.82
CA ARG A 198 8.19 11.19 8.39
C ARG A 198 6.89 10.91 7.63
N VAL A 199 6.45 11.86 6.82
CA VAL A 199 5.28 11.68 5.94
C VAL A 199 5.76 11.41 4.52
N VAL A 200 5.16 10.44 3.84
CA VAL A 200 5.57 9.99 2.50
C VAL A 200 4.35 9.77 1.61
N ALA A 201 4.23 10.55 0.54
CA ALA A 201 3.37 10.26 -0.60
C ALA A 201 4.17 9.42 -1.61
N LEU A 202 3.88 8.13 -1.72
CA LEU A 202 4.58 7.20 -2.59
C LEU A 202 3.95 7.21 -3.99
N PRO A 203 4.74 7.37 -5.06
CA PRO A 203 4.19 7.36 -6.40
C PRO A 203 3.78 5.94 -6.83
N SER A 204 2.91 5.86 -7.84
CA SER A 204 2.70 4.59 -8.56
C SER A 204 4.01 4.10 -9.18
N PHE A 205 4.43 2.87 -8.84
CA PHE A 205 5.61 2.26 -9.43
C PHE A 205 5.42 2.02 -10.95
N ALA A 206 4.19 1.67 -11.37
CA ALA A 206 3.89 1.42 -12.77
C ALA A 206 4.11 2.66 -13.66
N GLU A 207 3.94 3.86 -13.08
CA GLU A 207 4.11 5.13 -13.80
C GLU A 207 5.52 5.69 -13.67
N THR A 208 6.11 5.59 -12.47
CA THR A 208 7.36 6.30 -12.14
C THR A 208 8.58 5.40 -12.03
N GLN A 209 8.40 4.08 -12.01
CA GLN A 209 9.46 3.09 -11.75
C GLN A 209 10.32 3.47 -10.55
N THR A 210 9.68 3.99 -9.50
CA THR A 210 10.34 4.52 -8.31
C THR A 210 9.88 3.77 -7.08
N CYS A 211 10.82 3.29 -6.27
CA CYS A 211 10.56 2.88 -4.89
C CYS A 211 11.37 3.75 -3.94
N VAL A 212 11.16 3.60 -2.63
CA VAL A 212 11.88 4.36 -1.61
C VAL A 212 12.47 3.43 -0.58
N LEU A 213 13.67 3.76 -0.10
CA LEU A 213 14.24 3.20 1.11
C LEU A 213 14.03 4.20 2.26
N VAL A 214 13.59 3.69 3.40
CA VAL A 214 13.49 4.47 4.64
C VAL A 214 14.55 3.95 5.60
N ASN A 215 15.43 4.84 6.05
CA ASN A 215 16.41 4.50 7.08
C ASN A 215 15.74 4.55 8.46
N THR A 216 15.71 3.43 9.17
CA THR A 216 15.06 3.33 10.48
C THR A 216 15.84 4.04 11.59
N HIS A 217 17.10 4.41 11.37
CA HIS A 217 17.88 5.12 12.39
C HIS A 217 17.55 6.62 12.47
N ASP A 218 17.34 7.28 11.33
CA ASP A 218 17.17 8.74 11.24
C ASP A 218 15.92 9.18 10.46
N LEU A 219 15.14 8.22 9.97
CA LEU A 219 13.95 8.44 9.14
C LEU A 219 14.25 9.18 7.83
N SER A 220 15.49 9.12 7.33
CA SER A 220 15.84 9.62 6.00
C SER A 220 15.15 8.76 4.93
N LEU A 221 14.82 9.40 3.81
CA LEU A 221 14.20 8.74 2.67
C LEU A 221 15.11 8.83 1.45
N HIS A 222 15.37 7.70 0.82
CA HIS A 222 16.23 7.57 -0.35
C HIS A 222 15.43 6.97 -1.52
N PRO A 223 15.04 7.77 -2.52
CA PRO A 223 14.37 7.26 -3.71
C PRO A 223 15.30 6.38 -4.56
N ILE A 224 14.78 5.29 -5.11
CA ILE A 224 15.46 4.44 -6.10
C ILE A 224 14.64 4.47 -7.38
N HIS A 225 15.27 4.84 -8.48
CA HIS A 225 14.67 4.89 -9.81
C HIS A 225 15.21 3.74 -10.68
N PHE A 226 14.32 2.93 -11.26
CA PHE A 226 14.66 1.73 -12.04
C PHE A 226 14.61 1.94 -13.55
N LYS A 227 14.74 3.18 -14.04
CA LYS A 227 14.66 3.50 -15.46
C LYS A 227 15.43 2.48 -16.29
N SER A 228 14.79 1.95 -17.34
CA SER A 228 15.55 1.33 -18.44
C SER A 228 16.45 2.42 -19.01
N LEU A 229 17.75 2.13 -19.08
CA LEU A 229 18.63 2.80 -20.03
C LEU A 229 18.11 2.59 -21.46
#